data_AF-A0A520IC17-F1
#
_entry.id   AF-A0A520IC17-F1
#
_cell.length_a   1.000
_cell.length_b   1.000
_cell.length_c   1.000
_cell.angle_alpha   90.00
_cell.angle_beta   90.00
_cell.angle_gamma   90.00
#
_symmetry.space_group_name_H-M   'P 1'
#
loop_
_entity.id
_entity.type
_entity.pdbx_description
1 polymer ?
#
loop_
_entity_poly.entity_id
_entity_poly.type
_entity_poly.pdbx_seq_one_letter_code
_entity_poly.pdbx_strand_id
1 'polypeptide(L)'
;MPLVSRLFSRDAALDRDQIAPLQLLRGLAASGVVVEHLLERYVRRGAITHDLPDFTTRLGQTGVATFFAISGFIMVYIALREDRPPPSGWSFLRNRFLRVAPLYYLTTLMIVAFGWLAQAMGAR
;
A
#
# COMPACT_ATOMS: atom_id res chain seq x y z
N MET A 1 -11.69 -37.54 -15.53
CA MET A 1 -12.03 -36.35 -16.35
C MET A 1 -11.11 -35.17 -16.02
N PRO A 2 -9.94 -35.03 -16.68
CA PRO A 2 -8.96 -33.96 -16.43
C PRO A 2 -9.11 -32.70 -17.32
N LEU A 3 -10.09 -32.67 -18.24
CA LEU A 3 -10.28 -31.56 -19.19
C LEU A 3 -10.97 -30.33 -18.56
N VAL A 4 -11.90 -30.54 -17.63
CA VAL A 4 -12.68 -29.47 -16.99
C VAL A 4 -11.83 -28.70 -15.96
N SER A 5 -10.93 -29.36 -15.22
CA SER A 5 -10.04 -28.69 -14.26
C SER A 5 -9.00 -27.78 -14.92
N ARG A 6 -8.60 -28.07 -16.16
CA ARG A 6 -7.67 -27.24 -16.95
C ARG A 6 -8.33 -25.97 -17.49
N LEU A 7 -9.64 -25.98 -17.73
CA LEU A 7 -10.39 -24.80 -18.14
C LEU A 7 -10.51 -23.80 -16.98
N PHE A 8 -10.98 -24.24 -15.80
CA PHE A 8 -11.06 -23.38 -14.61
C PHE A 8 -9.70 -22.86 -14.11
N SER A 9 -8.63 -23.62 -14.29
CA SER A 9 -7.27 -23.17 -13.94
C SER A 9 -6.73 -22.09 -14.88
N ARG A 10 -7.15 -22.11 -16.16
CA ARG A 10 -6.79 -21.09 -17.15
C ARG A 10 -7.49 -19.78 -16.84
N ASP A 11 -8.77 -19.83 -16.48
CA ASP A 11 -9.55 -18.63 -16.19
C ASP A 11 -9.03 -17.89 -14.94
N ALA A 12 -8.63 -18.63 -13.90
CA ALA A 12 -8.01 -18.05 -12.71
C ALA A 12 -6.60 -17.46 -12.96
N ALA A 13 -5.84 -18.00 -13.91
CA ALA A 13 -4.54 -17.47 -14.31
C ALA A 13 -4.70 -16.19 -15.16
N LEU A 14 -5.62 -16.18 -16.12
CA LEU A 14 -5.95 -15.01 -16.94
C LEU A 14 -6.49 -13.85 -16.08
N ASP A 15 -7.24 -14.16 -15.03
CA ASP A 15 -7.76 -13.17 -14.09
C ASP A 15 -6.65 -12.55 -13.20
N ARG A 16 -5.65 -13.35 -12.80
CA ARG A 16 -4.46 -12.85 -12.10
C ARG A 16 -3.61 -11.94 -12.99
N ASP A 17 -3.45 -12.31 -14.26
CA ASP A 17 -2.70 -11.51 -15.24
C ASP A 17 -3.40 -10.17 -15.54
N GLN A 18 -4.73 -10.12 -15.49
CA GLN A 18 -5.49 -8.88 -15.64
C GLN A 18 -5.29 -7.90 -14.47
N ILE A 19 -5.17 -8.39 -13.23
CA ILE A 19 -4.96 -7.54 -12.05
C ILE A 19 -3.47 -7.21 -11.80
N ALA A 20 -2.54 -7.94 -12.40
CA ALA A 20 -1.10 -7.74 -12.18
C ALA A 20 -0.60 -6.34 -12.58
N PRO A 21 -0.98 -5.76 -13.74
CA PRO A 21 -0.63 -4.38 -14.08
C PRO A 21 -1.15 -3.36 -13.07
N LEU A 22 -2.37 -3.57 -12.54
CA LEU A 22 -2.96 -2.71 -11.50
C LEU A 22 -2.21 -2.83 -10.17
N GLN A 23 -1.76 -4.03 -9.81
CA GLN A 23 -0.92 -4.23 -8.63
C GLN A 23 0.45 -3.56 -8.78
N LEU A 24 1.05 -3.61 -9.97
CA LEU A 24 2.31 -2.91 -10.26
C LEU A 24 2.12 -1.39 -10.16
N LEU A 25 1.05 -0.85 -10.76
CA LEU A 25 0.73 0.58 -10.69
C LEU A 25 0.48 1.02 -9.24
N ARG A 26 -0.16 0.19 -8.43
CA ARG A 26 -0.32 0.42 -6.99
C ARG A 26 1.03 0.49 -6.28
N GLY A 27 1.96 -0.40 -6.62
CA GLY A 27 3.33 -0.39 -6.10
C GLY A 27 4.07 0.89 -6.47
N LEU A 28 4.00 1.31 -7.74
CA LEU A 28 4.60 2.56 -8.21
C LEU A 28 4.01 3.78 -7.51
N ALA A 29 2.68 3.82 -7.36
CA ALA A 29 1.99 4.90 -6.65
C ALA A 29 2.42 4.98 -5.18
N ALA A 30 2.51 3.83 -4.48
CA ALA A 30 2.98 3.78 -3.10
C ALA A 30 4.44 4.23 -2.96
N SER A 31 5.32 3.81 -3.88
CA SER A 31 6.72 4.25 -3.89
C SER A 31 6.85 5.76 -4.09
N GLY A 32 6.03 6.35 -4.96
CA GLY A 32 5.97 7.81 -5.14
C GLY A 32 5.63 8.56 -3.85
N VAL A 33 4.67 8.04 -3.07
CA VAL A 33 4.30 8.61 -1.76
C VAL A 33 5.46 8.52 -0.76
N VAL A 34 6.16 7.37 -0.71
CA VAL A 34 7.31 7.20 0.18
C VAL A 34 8.44 8.18 -0.17
N VAL A 35 8.74 8.34 -1.47
CA VAL A 35 9.75 9.30 -1.93
C VAL A 35 9.38 10.71 -1.51
N GLU A 36 8.12 11.12 -1.67
CA GLU A 36 7.67 12.45 -1.27
C GLU A 36 7.79 12.68 0.24
N HIS A 37 7.35 11.73 1.08
CA HIS A 37 7.48 11.86 2.54
C HIS A 37 8.94 11.89 3.01
N LEU A 38 9.82 11.12 2.37
CA LEU A 38 11.26 11.17 2.66
C LEU A 38 11.81 12.56 2.33
N LEU A 39 11.49 13.06 1.13
CA LEU A 39 12.00 14.33 0.64
C LEU A 39 11.51 15.52 1.47
N GLU A 40 10.23 15.52 1.87
CA GLU A 40 9.68 16.49 2.83
C GLU A 40 10.43 16.45 4.17
N ARG A 41 10.74 15.25 4.69
CA ARG A 41 11.51 15.10 5.93
C ARG A 41 12.93 15.65 5.83
N TYR A 42 13.60 15.46 4.69
CA TYR A 42 14.94 15.99 4.45
C TYR A 42 14.95 17.51 4.37
N VAL A 43 13.95 18.12 3.70
CA VAL A 43 13.80 19.58 3.66
C VAL A 43 13.47 20.16 5.03
N ARG A 44 12.54 19.56 5.79
CA ARG A 44 12.23 20.02 7.16
C ARG A 44 13.42 19.96 8.10
N ARG A 45 14.41 19.08 7.85
CA ARG A 45 15.66 18.99 8.60
C ARG A 45 16.75 19.95 8.11
N GLY A 46 16.48 20.77 7.09
CA GLY A 46 17.45 21.71 6.52
C GLY A 46 18.58 21.05 5.72
N ALA A 47 18.46 19.76 5.38
CA ALA A 47 19.48 19.03 4.62
C ALA A 47 19.43 19.32 3.11
N ILE A 48 18.32 19.87 2.63
CA ILE A 48 18.07 20.26 1.23
C ILE A 48 17.34 21.61 1.27
N THR A 49 17.67 22.51 0.34
CA THR A 49 17.05 23.84 0.20
C THR A 49 15.53 23.75 0.08
N HIS A 50 14.81 24.76 0.59
CA HIS A 50 13.33 24.85 0.58
C HIS A 50 12.69 24.85 -0.83
N ASP A 51 13.49 24.88 -1.89
CA ASP A 51 13.05 24.86 -3.29
C ASP A 51 12.76 23.43 -3.78
N LEU A 52 11.99 22.67 -3.01
CA LEU A 52 11.38 21.47 -3.58
C LEU A 52 10.39 21.89 -4.66
N PRO A 53 10.53 21.42 -5.91
CA PRO A 53 9.60 21.79 -6.97
C PRO A 53 8.18 21.37 -6.57
N ASP A 54 7.19 22.24 -6.78
CA ASP A 54 5.74 21.97 -6.61
C ASP A 54 5.31 20.60 -7.18
N PHE A 55 6.02 20.15 -8.21
CA PHE A 55 5.85 18.84 -8.84
C PHE A 55 6.01 17.66 -7.86
N THR A 56 6.91 17.72 -6.88
CA THR A 56 7.13 16.64 -5.90
C THR A 56 5.95 16.46 -4.95
N THR A 57 5.41 17.56 -4.42
CA THR A 57 4.19 17.55 -3.59
C THR A 57 2.98 17.05 -4.38
N ARG A 58 2.84 17.48 -5.64
CA ARG A 58 1.77 17.00 -6.54
C ARG A 58 1.91 15.52 -6.88
N LEU A 59 3.14 15.02 -7.01
CA LEU A 59 3.44 13.60 -7.20
C LEU A 59 3.00 12.77 -6.00
N GLY A 60 3.29 13.23 -4.78
CA GLY A 60 2.82 12.59 -3.55
C GLY A 60 1.30 12.51 -3.50
N GLN A 61 0.61 13.63 -3.70
CA GLN A 61 -0.86 13.69 -3.70
C GLN A 61 -1.49 12.78 -4.77
N THR A 62 -0.95 12.81 -5.99
CA THR A 62 -1.42 11.97 -7.09
C THR A 62 -1.16 10.49 -6.81
N GLY A 63 -0.02 10.16 -6.21
CA GLY A 63 0.32 8.82 -5.77
C GLY A 63 -0.66 8.29 -4.71
N VAL A 64 -1.01 9.11 -3.72
CA VAL A 64 -2.01 8.77 -2.70
C VAL A 64 -3.37 8.49 -3.36
N ALA A 65 -3.86 9.41 -4.20
CA ALA A 65 -5.15 9.26 -4.87
C ALA A 65 -5.21 8.00 -5.74
N THR A 66 -4.16 7.75 -6.53
CA THR A 66 -4.03 6.57 -7.40
C THR A 66 -3.99 5.27 -6.59
N PHE A 67 -3.18 5.23 -5.53
CA PHE A 67 -3.07 4.08 -4.65
C PHE A 67 -4.42 3.73 -4.01
N PHE A 68 -5.15 4.72 -3.50
CA PHE A 68 -6.45 4.49 -2.88
C PHE A 68 -7.52 4.07 -3.88
N ALA A 69 -7.59 4.71 -5.06
CA ALA A 69 -8.54 4.35 -6.11
C ALA A 69 -8.36 2.90 -6.58
N ILE A 70 -7.12 2.49 -6.89
CA ILE A 70 -6.82 1.13 -7.34
C ILE A 70 -7.06 0.12 -6.21
N SER A 71 -6.66 0.45 -4.98
CA SER A 71 -6.88 -0.45 -3.83
C SER A 71 -8.37 -0.69 -3.59
N GLY A 72 -9.19 0.36 -3.66
CA GLY A 72 -10.65 0.27 -3.51
C GLY A 72 -11.27 -0.56 -4.63
N PHE A 73 -10.87 -0.31 -5.88
CA PHE A 73 -11.31 -1.08 -7.03
C PHE A 73 -10.99 -2.58 -6.88
N ILE A 74 -9.73 -2.94 -6.61
CA ILE A 74 -9.32 -4.34 -6.45
C ILE A 74 -10.07 -5.02 -5.30
N MET A 75 -10.32 -4.31 -4.20
CA MET A 75 -11.06 -4.86 -3.06
C MET A 75 -12.50 -5.26 -3.44
N VAL A 76 -13.21 -4.38 -4.14
CA VAL A 76 -14.58 -4.64 -4.60
C VAL A 76 -14.59 -5.71 -5.69
N TYR A 77 -13.67 -5.61 -6.65
CA TYR A 77 -13.52 -6.56 -7.74
C TYR A 77 -13.34 -8.00 -7.23
N ILE A 78 -12.43 -8.20 -6.26
CA ILE A 78 -12.21 -9.52 -5.66
C ILE A 78 -13.40 -9.97 -4.81
N ALA A 79 -14.06 -9.05 -4.11
CA ALA A 79 -15.20 -9.36 -3.24
C ALA A 79 -16.46 -9.78 -4.00
N LEU A 80 -16.63 -9.30 -5.24
CA LEU A 80 -17.79 -9.57 -6.10
C LEU A 80 -17.57 -10.75 -7.07
N ARG A 81 -16.43 -11.45 -7.02
CA ARG A 81 -16.19 -12.62 -7.88
C ARG A 81 -17.20 -13.73 -7.59
N GLU A 82 -17.79 -14.26 -8.66
CA GLU A 82 -18.93 -15.20 -8.70
C GLU A 82 -18.76 -16.50 -7.87
N ASP A 83 -17.53 -16.86 -7.51
CA ASP A 83 -17.23 -18.14 -6.86
C ASP A 83 -17.41 -18.15 -5.33
N ARG A 84 -17.80 -17.03 -4.71
CA ARG A 84 -17.97 -16.94 -3.25
C ARG A 84 -19.17 -16.09 -2.86
N PRO A 85 -19.94 -16.47 -1.81
CA PRO A 85 -20.94 -15.58 -1.25
C PRO A 85 -20.25 -14.26 -0.84
N PRO A 86 -20.88 -13.10 -1.10
CA PRO A 86 -20.29 -11.82 -0.77
C PRO A 86 -19.90 -11.84 0.72
N PRO A 87 -18.63 -11.58 1.06
CA PRO A 87 -18.20 -11.64 2.45
C PRO A 87 -19.02 -10.64 3.26
N SER A 88 -19.46 -11.02 4.45
CA SER A 88 -20.13 -10.06 5.35
C SER A 88 -19.22 -8.84 5.51
N GLY A 89 -19.80 -7.64 5.53
CA GLY A 89 -19.00 -6.40 5.67
C GLY A 89 -18.04 -6.46 6.87
N TRP A 90 -18.43 -7.19 7.93
CA TRP A 90 -17.60 -7.51 9.08
C TRP A 90 -16.37 -8.38 8.74
N SER A 91 -16.54 -9.45 7.96
CA SER A 91 -15.43 -10.31 7.52
C SER A 91 -14.42 -9.53 6.68
N PHE A 92 -14.90 -8.65 5.80
CA PHE A 92 -14.06 -7.74 5.02
C PHE A 92 -13.25 -6.80 5.92
N LEU A 93 -13.92 -6.13 6.86
CA LEU A 93 -13.28 -5.18 7.78
C LEU A 93 -12.24 -5.86 8.67
N ARG A 94 -12.57 -7.04 9.22
CA ARG A 94 -11.64 -7.86 10.01
C ARG A 94 -10.41 -8.24 9.22
N ASN A 95 -10.56 -8.72 7.99
CA ASN A 95 -9.43 -9.10 7.14
C ASN A 95 -8.59 -7.90 6.71
N ARG A 96 -9.17 -6.70 6.66
CA ARG A 96 -8.43 -5.45 6.42
C ARG A 96 -7.67 -5.03 7.67
N PHE A 97 -8.29 -5.09 8.85
CA PHE A 97 -7.67 -4.79 10.12
C PHE A 97 -6.49 -5.71 10.42
N LEU A 98 -6.67 -7.02 10.28
CA LEU A 98 -5.60 -8.01 10.49
C LEU A 98 -4.41 -7.86 9.54
N ARG A 99 -4.58 -7.19 8.38
CA ARG A 99 -3.49 -6.89 7.46
C ARG A 99 -2.79 -5.57 7.78
N VAL A 100 -3.52 -4.54 8.23
CA VAL A 100 -2.96 -3.21 8.51
C VAL A 100 -2.36 -3.11 9.91
N ALA A 101 -3.02 -3.70 10.91
CA ALA A 101 -2.64 -3.59 12.31
C ALA A 101 -1.21 -4.11 12.61
N PRO A 102 -0.75 -5.27 12.09
CA PRO A 102 0.59 -5.76 12.38
C PRO A 102 1.68 -4.79 11.91
N LEU A 103 1.53 -4.25 10.69
CA LEU A 103 2.48 -3.30 10.13
C LEU A 103 2.44 -1.95 10.87
N TYR A 104 1.26 -1.50 11.28
CA TYR A 104 1.09 -0.28 12.08
C TYR A 104 1.79 -0.39 13.44
N TYR A 105 1.58 -1.48 14.18
CA TYR A 105 2.21 -1.68 15.47
C TYR A 105 3.72 -1.86 15.34
N LEU A 106 4.18 -2.60 14.33
CA LEU A 106 5.61 -2.79 14.06
C LEU A 106 6.32 -1.46 13.78
N THR A 107 5.77 -0.65 12.86
CA THR A 107 6.37 0.65 12.50
C THR A 107 6.32 1.65 13.66
N THR A 108 5.23 1.66 14.43
CA THR A 108 5.11 2.49 15.64
C THR A 108 6.14 2.08 16.70
N LEU A 109 6.28 0.78 16.97
CA LEU A 109 7.30 0.26 17.89
C LEU A 109 8.71 0.64 17.44
N MET A 110 9.01 0.51 16.14
CA MET A 110 10.30 0.93 15.59
C MET A 110 10.54 2.42 15.80
N ILE A 111 9.58 3.29 15.49
CA ILE A 111 9.72 4.74 15.68
C ILE A 111 9.96 5.08 17.15
N VAL A 112 9.20 4.47 18.08
CA VAL A 112 9.38 4.67 19.52
C VAL A 112 10.75 4.19 19.97
N ALA A 113 11.18 3.01 19.53
CA ALA A 113 12.50 2.45 19.86
C ALA A 113 13.64 3.31 19.31
N PHE A 114 13.58 3.75 18.05
CA PHE A 114 14.58 4.65 17.47
C PHE A 114 14.60 6.01 18.15
N GLY A 115 13.44 6.56 18.53
CA GLY A 115 13.35 7.82 19.27
C GLY A 115 13.94 7.71 20.68
N TRP A 116 13.70 6.59 21.37
CA TRP A 116 14.33 6.28 22.66
C TRP A 116 15.85 6.13 22.54
N LEU A 117 16.31 5.36 21.55
CA LEU A 117 17.74 5.14 21.31
C LEU A 117 18.46 6.45 20.96
N ALA A 118 17.86 7.29 20.11
CA ALA A 118 18.43 8.57 19.73
C ALA A 118 18.58 9.52 20.93
N GLN A 119 17.59 9.57 21.83
CA GLN A 119 17.70 10.34 23.07
C GLN A 119 18.76 9.78 24.01
N ALA A 120 18.85 8.45 24.15
CA ALA A 120 19.86 7.81 24.99
C ALA A 120 21.30 8.05 24.48
N MET A 121 21.49 8.24 23.17
CA MET A 121 22.78 8.58 22.56
C MET A 121 23.08 10.08 22.58
N GLY A 122 22.08 10.94 22.46
CA GLY A 122 22.23 12.41 22.49
C GLY A 122 22.26 13.04 23.89
N ALA A 123 21.92 12.28 24.94
CA ALA A 123 22.07 12.67 26.34
C ALA A 123 23.50 12.41 26.89
N ARG A 124 24.50 12.28 26.01
CA ARG A 124 25.92 12.17 26.33
C ARG A 124 26.69 13.35 25.78
#